data_AF-A0AAJ7LDL7-F1
#
_entry.id   AF-A0AAJ7LDL7-F1
#
_cell.length_a   1.000
_cell.length_b   1.000
_cell.length_c   1.000
_cell.angle_alpha   90.00
_cell.angle_beta   90.00
_cell.angle_gamma   90.00
#
_symmetry.space_group_name_H-M   'P 1'
#
loop_
_entity.id
_entity.type
_entity.pdbx_description
1 polymer ?
#
loop_
_entity_poly.entity_id
_entity_poly.type
_entity_poly.pdbx_seq_one_letter_code
_entity_poly.pdbx_strand_id
1 'polypeptide(L)'
;MAVDVPGLVAVVVFYIVILIIGVWASWKSKKVEKTCAGSKSEVTIIGDRNINVLVGVFTMTATWVGGGYIMGTAEAVYSPTQGLIWAMGPPAYLINFLLGGLFFAKPMRSKRYVTMLDPFQHRYGNMFTATLLLPALVSDILWVACILAALGGTMSIILGLSSALSIVISAAVSITYTFLGGLYSVAYTDIIQLSFIFVSMWLCIPFLALSPAVTDNSPTAHLNQTNSHSWLGELELANAGKWADEMLLLALGGLAYQALYQRILSAASSAQAQVTCFAAAGTVFIMGVPSVIIGAVAATADWNQTAYGLPPPFERGEAGKILPLVLQYLTPTWVSVLGIGSVAAAVMSSMDSVLLSSASMFTQNIYKTTLRKQASEQELQWVIRVSLLLVGLAGTGLAFGGDSVFAFWLVSGDLLYCLIFPQLVCVLHLRCANTYGAISGYVAGLLLRLVSGEPSLGIPPLLLYPGWKEENGVITQYFPHRTVSMLSSAICVITVSWLVDLGFCHQLIPHSWDLLGVFEERKEAEVEEVPVPHEEKSSILNTKF
;
A
#
# COMPACT_ATOMS: atom_id res chain seq x y z
N MET A 1 19.50 -18.16 -22.55
CA MET A 1 19.44 -16.90 -23.34
C MET A 1 20.74 -16.15 -23.12
N ALA A 2 21.28 -15.48 -24.13
CA ALA A 2 22.39 -14.56 -23.93
C ALA A 2 21.87 -13.31 -23.21
N VAL A 3 22.64 -12.75 -22.27
CA VAL A 3 22.25 -11.55 -21.52
C VAL A 3 22.18 -10.36 -22.49
N ASP A 4 21.10 -9.59 -22.44
CA ASP A 4 20.97 -8.34 -23.20
C ASP A 4 21.90 -7.27 -22.60
N VAL A 5 23.13 -7.17 -23.13
CA VAL A 5 24.18 -6.29 -22.60
C VAL A 5 23.77 -4.81 -22.64
N PRO A 6 23.23 -4.26 -23.75
CA PRO A 6 22.68 -2.90 -23.77
C PRO A 6 21.60 -2.66 -22.71
N GLY A 7 20.65 -3.59 -22.56
CA GLY A 7 19.59 -3.50 -21.56
C GLY A 7 20.14 -3.52 -20.13
N LEU A 8 21.11 -4.40 -19.86
CA LEU A 8 21.78 -4.48 -18.57
C LEU A 8 22.49 -3.18 -18.21
N VAL A 9 23.23 -2.58 -19.16
CA VAL A 9 23.93 -1.31 -18.95
C VAL A 9 22.92 -0.21 -18.61
N ALA A 10 21.81 -0.11 -19.34
CA ALA A 10 20.77 0.89 -19.07
C ALA A 10 20.17 0.73 -17.67
N VAL A 11 19.87 -0.50 -17.23
CA VAL A 11 19.35 -0.75 -15.88
C VAL A 11 20.37 -0.43 -14.80
N VAL A 12 21.65 -0.78 -15.01
CA VAL A 12 22.73 -0.43 -14.07
C VAL A 12 22.89 1.08 -13.96
N VAL A 13 22.88 1.81 -15.07
CA VAL A 13 22.93 3.28 -15.05
C VAL A 13 21.73 3.84 -14.31
N PHE A 14 20.52 3.33 -14.56
CA PHE A 14 19.32 3.73 -13.84
C PHE A 14 19.47 3.53 -12.32
N TYR A 15 19.95 2.36 -11.88
CA TYR A 15 20.12 2.05 -10.45
C TYR A 15 21.15 2.97 -9.80
N ILE A 16 22.25 3.26 -10.50
CA ILE A 16 23.28 4.21 -10.04
C ILE A 16 22.69 5.62 -9.92
N VAL A 17 21.91 6.08 -10.89
CA VAL A 17 21.26 7.39 -10.85
C VAL A 17 20.33 7.51 -9.65
N ILE A 18 19.48 6.52 -9.42
CA ILE A 18 18.59 6.49 -8.25
C ILE A 18 19.38 6.50 -6.94
N LEU A 19 20.44 5.69 -6.83
CA LEU A 19 21.29 5.65 -5.65
C LEU A 19 21.98 7.01 -5.41
N ILE A 20 22.50 7.66 -6.45
CA ILE A 20 23.12 9.00 -6.36
C ILE A 20 22.10 10.02 -5.86
N ILE A 21 20.89 10.04 -6.42
CA ILE A 21 19.82 10.95 -6.01
C ILE A 21 19.44 10.71 -4.55
N GLY A 22 19.30 9.44 -4.15
CA GLY A 22 18.97 9.09 -2.77
C GLY A 22 20.06 9.51 -1.78
N VAL A 23 21.34 9.29 -2.12
CA VAL A 23 22.48 9.76 -1.32
C VAL A 23 22.52 11.29 -1.25
N TRP A 24 22.32 11.98 -2.37
CA TRP A 24 22.25 13.44 -2.40
C TRP A 24 21.08 13.98 -1.55
N ALA A 25 19.91 13.38 -1.65
CA ALA A 25 18.74 13.71 -0.85
C ALA A 25 18.98 13.45 0.65
N SER A 26 19.75 12.43 1.00
CA SER A 26 20.18 12.19 2.38
C SER A 26 21.02 13.34 2.96
N TRP A 27 21.88 13.95 2.15
CA TRP A 27 22.66 15.12 2.58
C TRP A 27 21.77 16.33 2.81
N LYS A 28 20.74 16.50 1.97
CA LYS A 28 19.73 17.53 2.18
C LYS A 28 18.94 17.27 3.46
N SER A 29 18.52 16.03 3.72
CA SER A 29 17.86 15.64 4.97
C SER A 29 18.70 15.98 6.19
N LYS A 30 20.00 15.64 6.18
CA LYS A 30 20.93 15.98 7.28
C LYS A 30 21.13 17.47 7.47
N LYS A 31 21.00 18.27 6.42
CA LYS A 31 21.07 19.74 6.51
C LYS A 31 19.81 20.28 7.19
N VAL A 32 18.63 19.79 6.79
CA VAL A 32 17.34 20.14 7.38
C VAL A 32 17.30 19.73 8.85
N GLU A 33 17.75 18.52 9.18
CA GLU A 33 17.87 18.00 10.56
C GLU A 33 18.67 18.92 11.50
N LYS A 34 19.66 19.67 10.97
CA LYS A 34 20.45 20.62 11.77
C LYS A 34 19.76 21.95 12.02
N THR A 35 18.79 22.32 11.19
CA THR A 35 18.10 23.62 11.22
C THR A 35 16.68 23.54 11.77
N CYS A 36 16.09 22.36 11.86
CA CYS A 36 14.70 22.19 12.29
C CYS A 36 14.56 22.17 13.82
N ALA A 37 13.41 22.67 14.29
CA ALA A 37 13.01 22.62 15.69
C ALA A 37 12.36 21.27 16.09
N GLY A 38 11.98 20.44 15.12
CA GLY A 38 11.38 19.12 15.34
C GLY A 38 12.37 18.03 15.76
N SER A 39 11.86 16.87 16.19
CA SER A 39 12.71 15.74 16.57
C SER A 39 13.39 15.12 15.34
N LYS A 40 14.64 14.67 15.49
CA LYS A 40 15.42 14.11 14.38
C LYS A 40 14.79 12.85 13.78
N SER A 41 14.14 12.05 14.64
CA SER A 41 13.35 10.90 14.23
C SER A 41 12.11 11.32 13.42
N GLU A 42 11.41 12.40 13.80
CA GLU A 42 10.28 12.95 13.03
C GLU A 42 10.71 13.47 11.65
N VAL A 43 11.89 14.11 11.53
CA VAL A 43 12.43 14.50 10.22
C VAL A 43 12.67 13.27 9.32
N THR A 44 13.17 12.18 9.90
CA THR A 44 13.43 10.93 9.16
C THR A 44 12.13 10.27 8.69
N ILE A 45 11.06 10.34 9.50
CA ILE A 45 9.79 9.66 9.25
C ILE A 45 8.85 10.50 8.37
N ILE A 46 8.67 11.79 8.66
CA ILE A 46 7.68 12.65 7.99
C ILE A 46 8.26 13.94 7.38
N GLY A 47 9.59 14.05 7.25
CA GLY A 47 10.21 15.13 6.47
C GLY A 47 9.91 16.54 6.99
N ASP A 48 9.93 16.71 8.32
CA ASP A 48 9.67 17.99 9.02
C ASP A 48 8.29 18.61 8.75
N ARG A 49 7.36 17.83 8.19
CA ARG A 49 6.02 18.31 7.82
C ARG A 49 6.06 19.54 6.92
N ASN A 50 7.04 19.65 6.04
CA ASN A 50 7.20 20.80 5.14
C ASN A 50 7.35 20.37 3.68
N ILE A 51 6.82 19.19 3.35
CA ILE A 51 6.79 18.71 1.97
C ILE A 51 5.74 19.52 1.21
N ASN A 52 6.15 20.10 0.07
CA ASN A 52 5.25 20.86 -0.78
C ASN A 52 4.26 19.92 -1.50
N VAL A 53 3.16 20.48 -2.01
CA VAL A 53 2.11 19.70 -2.69
C VAL A 53 2.64 18.92 -3.89
N LEU A 54 3.56 19.49 -4.69
CA LEU A 54 4.10 18.81 -5.88
C LEU A 54 4.85 17.53 -5.48
N VAL A 55 5.86 17.66 -4.62
CA VAL A 55 6.63 16.53 -4.08
C VAL A 55 5.67 15.53 -3.43
N GLY A 56 4.72 16.02 -2.64
CA GLY A 56 3.67 15.21 -2.01
C GLY A 56 2.87 14.37 -3.00
N VAL A 57 2.42 14.95 -4.11
CA VAL A 57 1.62 14.25 -5.14
C VAL A 57 2.46 13.18 -5.83
N PHE A 58 3.71 13.48 -6.18
CA PHE A 58 4.61 12.51 -6.78
C PHE A 58 4.92 11.35 -5.83
N THR A 59 5.30 11.61 -4.57
CA THR A 59 5.58 10.52 -3.61
C THR A 59 4.32 9.72 -3.26
N MET A 60 3.17 10.38 -3.14
CA MET A 60 1.89 9.72 -2.87
C MET A 60 1.52 8.78 -4.02
N THR A 61 1.66 9.24 -5.26
CA THR A 61 1.37 8.44 -6.45
C THR A 61 2.36 7.29 -6.61
N ALA A 62 3.67 7.56 -6.45
CA ALA A 62 4.74 6.57 -6.62
C ALA A 62 4.68 5.40 -5.64
N THR A 63 4.12 5.64 -4.45
CA THR A 63 3.89 4.61 -3.43
C THR A 63 2.89 3.53 -3.91
N TRP A 64 1.93 3.92 -4.75
CA TRP A 64 0.82 3.07 -5.17
C TRP A 64 0.95 2.56 -6.61
N VAL A 65 1.60 3.32 -7.47
CA VAL A 65 1.97 2.91 -8.83
C VAL A 65 3.20 2.00 -8.76
N GLY A 66 3.01 0.83 -8.15
CA GLY A 66 4.02 -0.19 -7.96
C GLY A 66 4.02 -1.27 -9.04
N GLY A 67 4.95 -2.22 -8.91
CA GLY A 67 5.02 -3.39 -9.80
C GLY A 67 3.72 -4.19 -9.83
N GLY A 68 3.10 -4.44 -8.67
CA GLY A 68 1.81 -5.12 -8.59
C GLY A 68 0.66 -4.34 -9.25
N TYR A 69 0.66 -3.00 -9.16
CA TYR A 69 -0.34 -2.16 -9.82
C TYR A 69 -0.20 -2.21 -11.34
N ILE A 70 1.01 -2.02 -11.86
CA ILE A 70 1.27 -1.95 -13.30
C ILE A 70 1.12 -3.34 -13.95
N MET A 71 1.72 -4.38 -13.36
CA MET A 71 1.67 -5.74 -13.90
C MET A 71 0.31 -6.40 -13.68
N GLY A 72 -0.26 -6.28 -12.47
CA GLY A 72 -1.56 -6.88 -12.15
C GLY A 72 -2.70 -6.27 -12.96
N THR A 73 -2.65 -4.97 -13.26
CA THR A 73 -3.62 -4.33 -14.17
C THR A 73 -3.51 -4.91 -15.59
N ALA A 74 -2.29 -5.08 -16.11
CA ALA A 74 -2.09 -5.66 -17.45
C ALA A 74 -2.51 -7.14 -17.51
N GLU A 75 -2.19 -7.93 -16.49
CA GLU A 75 -2.61 -9.33 -16.33
C GLU A 75 -4.14 -9.46 -16.31
N ALA A 76 -4.82 -8.61 -15.55
CA ALA A 76 -6.26 -8.64 -15.44
C ALA A 76 -6.96 -8.37 -16.78
N VAL A 77 -6.50 -7.36 -17.52
CA VAL A 77 -7.05 -7.02 -18.84
C VAL A 77 -6.75 -8.11 -19.88
N TYR A 78 -5.57 -8.73 -19.80
CA TYR A 78 -5.17 -9.80 -20.72
C TYR A 78 -5.98 -11.09 -20.52
N SER A 79 -6.29 -11.44 -19.27
CA SER A 79 -6.87 -12.72 -18.92
C SER A 79 -8.30 -12.87 -19.47
N PRO A 80 -8.61 -13.91 -20.27
CA PRO A 80 -9.93 -14.08 -20.91
C PRO A 80 -11.10 -14.19 -19.93
N THR A 81 -10.84 -14.63 -18.70
CA THR A 81 -11.86 -14.77 -17.64
C THR A 81 -12.11 -13.47 -16.86
N GLN A 82 -11.28 -12.45 -17.06
CA GLN A 82 -11.26 -11.21 -16.29
C GLN A 82 -11.54 -10.01 -17.20
N GLY A 83 -10.59 -9.63 -18.06
CA GLY A 83 -10.70 -8.45 -18.91
C GLY A 83 -10.71 -7.12 -18.12
N LEU A 84 -11.07 -6.04 -18.81
CA LEU A 84 -11.06 -4.66 -18.31
C LEU A 84 -11.89 -4.48 -17.04
N ILE A 85 -13.02 -5.17 -16.92
CA ILE A 85 -13.89 -5.06 -15.74
C ILE A 85 -13.14 -5.44 -14.45
N TRP A 86 -12.18 -6.36 -14.53
CA TRP A 86 -11.39 -6.81 -13.38
C TRP A 86 -10.06 -6.04 -13.20
N ALA A 87 -9.79 -5.05 -14.06
CA ALA A 87 -8.69 -4.11 -13.90
C ALA A 87 -9.00 -3.10 -12.77
N MET A 88 -9.18 -3.60 -11.55
CA MET A 88 -9.73 -2.84 -10.42
C MET A 88 -8.74 -1.84 -9.84
N GLY A 89 -7.43 -2.03 -10.03
CA GLY A 89 -6.39 -1.19 -9.43
C GLY A 89 -6.63 0.31 -9.65
N PRO A 90 -6.68 0.81 -10.90
CA PRO A 90 -6.88 2.23 -11.17
C PRO A 90 -8.16 2.84 -10.57
N PRO A 91 -9.37 2.28 -10.77
CA PRO A 91 -10.57 2.84 -10.16
C PRO A 91 -10.60 2.69 -8.63
N ALA A 92 -10.10 1.58 -8.07
CA ALA A 92 -10.06 1.38 -6.63
C ALA A 92 -9.16 2.41 -5.93
N TYR A 93 -7.95 2.64 -6.46
CA TYR A 93 -7.03 3.61 -5.87
C TYR A 93 -7.46 5.05 -6.09
N LEU A 94 -8.16 5.37 -7.18
CA LEU A 94 -8.86 6.65 -7.34
C LEU A 94 -9.82 6.87 -6.15
N ILE A 95 -10.68 5.89 -5.85
CA ILE A 95 -11.62 5.95 -4.72
C ILE A 95 -10.87 6.05 -3.39
N ASN A 96 -9.82 5.24 -3.20
CA ASN A 96 -8.98 5.26 -1.98
C ASN A 96 -8.46 6.66 -1.68
N PHE A 97 -7.84 7.34 -2.64
CA PHE A 97 -7.30 8.67 -2.41
C PHE A 97 -8.37 9.76 -2.23
N LEU A 98 -9.50 9.65 -2.94
CA LEU A 98 -10.63 10.55 -2.74
C LEU A 98 -11.17 10.43 -1.30
N LEU A 99 -11.40 9.21 -0.83
CA LEU A 99 -11.85 8.95 0.54
C LEU A 99 -10.79 9.37 1.58
N GLY A 100 -9.52 9.08 1.31
CA GLY A 100 -8.39 9.48 2.14
C GLY A 100 -8.31 11.00 2.32
N GLY A 101 -8.45 11.75 1.23
CA GLY A 101 -8.47 13.22 1.25
C GLY A 101 -9.71 13.80 1.94
N LEU A 102 -10.90 13.22 1.70
CA LEU A 102 -12.15 13.72 2.26
C LEU A 102 -12.26 13.48 3.77
N PHE A 103 -11.99 12.25 4.22
CA PHE A 103 -12.31 11.82 5.58
C PHE A 103 -11.08 11.71 6.49
N PHE A 104 -9.92 11.30 5.99
CA PHE A 104 -8.78 10.90 6.84
C PHE A 104 -7.66 11.95 6.92
N ALA A 105 -7.42 12.70 5.85
CA ALA A 105 -6.28 13.63 5.77
C ALA A 105 -6.36 14.76 6.80
N LYS A 106 -7.53 15.38 6.94
CA LYS A 106 -7.75 16.47 7.90
C LYS A 106 -7.60 16.03 9.36
N PRO A 107 -8.33 15.02 9.88
CA PRO A 107 -8.24 14.64 11.28
C PRO A 107 -6.86 14.11 11.67
N MET A 108 -6.18 13.41 10.76
CA MET A 108 -4.83 12.91 11.02
C MET A 108 -3.81 14.04 11.09
N ARG A 109 -3.86 14.98 10.13
CA ARG A 109 -2.88 16.06 10.05
C ARG A 109 -3.10 17.16 11.09
N SER A 110 -4.35 17.46 11.46
CA SER A 110 -4.67 18.52 12.44
C SER A 110 -4.24 18.15 13.85
N LYS A 111 -4.31 16.86 14.21
CA LYS A 111 -3.87 16.33 15.50
C LYS A 111 -2.35 16.12 15.61
N ARG A 112 -1.59 16.46 14.56
CA ARG A 112 -0.12 16.31 14.50
C ARG A 112 0.38 14.90 14.82
N TYR A 113 -0.35 13.86 14.43
CA TYR A 113 0.16 12.50 14.49
C TYR A 113 1.42 12.32 13.62
N VAL A 114 2.25 11.36 13.99
CA VAL A 114 3.47 10.94 13.28
C VAL A 114 3.21 9.64 12.51
N THR A 115 2.37 8.75 13.05
CA THR A 115 1.97 7.50 12.39
C THR A 115 0.46 7.32 12.35
N MET A 116 0.00 6.37 11.54
CA MET A 116 -1.37 5.88 11.48
C MET A 116 -1.81 5.25 12.79
N LEU A 117 -0.88 4.71 13.59
CA LEU A 117 -1.19 4.00 14.82
C LEU A 117 -1.34 4.93 16.04
N ASP A 118 -0.92 6.19 15.94
CA ASP A 118 -1.02 7.15 17.04
C ASP A 118 -2.46 7.40 17.56
N PRO A 119 -3.52 7.52 16.70
CA PRO A 119 -4.89 7.59 17.17
C PRO A 119 -5.29 6.39 18.04
N PHE A 120 -4.79 5.20 17.71
CA PHE A 120 -5.06 3.97 18.47
C PHE A 120 -4.34 3.99 19.81
N GLN A 121 -3.10 4.49 19.87
CA GLN A 121 -2.38 4.61 21.16
C GLN A 121 -3.07 5.57 22.10
N HIS A 122 -3.48 6.73 21.58
CA HIS A 122 -4.15 7.75 22.37
C HIS A 122 -5.51 7.27 22.91
N ARG A 123 -6.17 6.32 22.22
CA ARG A 123 -7.56 5.95 22.54
C ARG A 123 -7.74 4.56 23.12
N TYR A 124 -6.94 3.60 22.68
CA TYR A 124 -7.02 2.19 23.07
C TYR A 124 -5.80 1.74 23.89
N GLY A 125 -4.84 2.64 24.12
CA GLY A 125 -3.61 2.35 24.84
C GLY A 125 -2.52 1.67 24.00
N ASN A 126 -1.34 1.54 24.61
CA ASN A 126 -0.14 1.05 23.92
C ASN A 126 -0.21 -0.45 23.61
N MET A 127 -0.78 -1.25 24.52
CA MET A 127 -0.81 -2.71 24.36
C MET A 127 -1.66 -3.14 23.16
N PHE A 128 -2.88 -2.59 23.03
CA PHE A 128 -3.74 -2.96 21.90
C PHE A 128 -3.18 -2.45 20.57
N THR A 129 -2.62 -1.24 20.54
CA THR A 129 -1.91 -0.74 19.36
C THR A 129 -0.79 -1.69 18.92
N ALA A 130 -0.04 -2.26 19.86
CA ALA A 130 1.01 -3.22 19.54
C ALA A 130 0.46 -4.48 18.84
N THR A 131 -0.75 -4.93 19.20
CA THR A 131 -1.41 -6.05 18.51
C THR A 131 -1.85 -5.69 17.09
N LEU A 132 -2.30 -4.45 16.85
CA LEU A 132 -2.66 -3.96 15.51
C LEU A 132 -1.45 -3.78 14.59
N LEU A 133 -0.26 -3.53 15.15
CA LEU A 133 0.97 -3.46 14.37
C LEU A 133 1.33 -4.80 13.72
N LEU A 134 1.06 -5.93 14.37
CA LEU A 134 1.43 -7.25 13.84
C LEU A 134 0.84 -7.52 12.45
N PRO A 135 -0.49 -7.42 12.22
CA PRO A 135 -1.04 -7.60 10.89
C PRO A 135 -0.58 -6.51 9.90
N ALA A 136 -0.30 -5.29 10.36
CA ALA A 136 0.26 -4.24 9.50
C ALA A 136 1.66 -4.60 8.99
N LEU A 137 2.55 -5.07 9.86
CA LEU A 137 3.90 -5.49 9.49
C LEU A 137 3.89 -6.74 8.62
N VAL A 138 3.03 -7.72 8.91
CA VAL A 138 2.88 -8.90 8.06
C VAL A 138 2.41 -8.50 6.66
N SER A 139 1.43 -7.62 6.56
CA SER A 139 0.99 -7.05 5.28
C SER A 139 2.14 -6.37 4.53
N ASP A 140 2.89 -5.49 5.20
CA ASP A 140 4.02 -4.78 4.59
C ASP A 140 5.11 -5.75 4.09
N ILE A 141 5.45 -6.78 4.86
CA ILE A 141 6.44 -7.81 4.49
C ILE A 141 5.97 -8.61 3.26
N LEU A 142 4.70 -9.04 3.24
CA LEU A 142 4.10 -9.75 2.10
C LEU A 142 4.09 -8.87 0.84
N TRP A 143 3.80 -7.58 1.01
CA TRP A 143 3.83 -6.64 -0.10
C TRP A 143 5.24 -6.43 -0.65
N VAL A 144 6.27 -6.32 0.20
CA VAL A 144 7.68 -6.29 -0.25
C VAL A 144 8.04 -7.57 -1.03
N ALA A 145 7.60 -8.73 -0.56
CA ALA A 145 7.84 -10.00 -1.25
C ALA A 145 7.19 -10.03 -2.64
N CYS A 146 5.93 -9.59 -2.73
CA CYS A 146 5.16 -9.46 -3.96
C CYS A 146 5.90 -8.62 -5.02
N ILE A 147 6.25 -7.38 -4.69
CA ILE A 147 6.85 -6.45 -5.66
C ILE A 147 8.25 -6.88 -6.09
N LEU A 148 9.05 -7.47 -5.20
CA LEU A 148 10.38 -8.00 -5.55
C LEU A 148 10.29 -9.22 -6.45
N ALA A 149 9.39 -10.17 -6.17
CA ALA A 149 9.17 -11.34 -7.02
C ALA A 149 8.71 -10.93 -8.43
N ALA A 150 7.83 -9.93 -8.53
CA ALA A 150 7.37 -9.36 -9.80
C ALA A 150 8.54 -8.76 -10.62
N LEU A 151 9.45 -8.06 -9.95
CA LEU A 151 10.65 -7.51 -10.57
C LEU A 151 11.62 -8.59 -11.06
N GLY A 152 11.86 -9.61 -10.22
CA GLY A 152 12.71 -10.74 -10.58
C GLY A 152 12.23 -11.47 -11.84
N GLY A 153 10.92 -11.71 -11.95
CA GLY A 153 10.31 -12.28 -13.14
C GLY A 153 10.47 -11.40 -14.38
N THR A 154 10.23 -10.10 -14.24
CA THR A 154 10.38 -9.11 -15.33
C THR A 154 11.82 -9.04 -15.85
N MET A 155 12.79 -8.93 -14.95
CA MET A 155 14.21 -8.86 -15.31
C MET A 155 14.71 -10.15 -15.98
N SER A 156 14.19 -11.29 -15.54
CA SER A 156 14.58 -12.59 -16.10
C SER A 156 14.11 -12.76 -17.54
N ILE A 157 12.89 -12.33 -17.86
CA ILE A 157 12.33 -12.41 -19.21
C ILE A 157 13.13 -11.55 -20.18
N ILE A 158 13.39 -10.29 -19.82
CA ILE A 158 13.85 -9.32 -20.81
C ILE A 158 15.38 -9.23 -20.88
N LEU A 159 16.07 -9.24 -19.74
CA LEU A 159 17.55 -9.17 -19.71
C LEU A 159 18.22 -10.54 -19.74
N GLY A 160 17.46 -11.63 -19.53
CA GLY A 160 18.02 -12.97 -19.36
C GLY A 160 18.81 -13.16 -18.06
N LEU A 161 18.63 -12.27 -17.08
CA LEU A 161 19.26 -12.38 -15.75
C LEU A 161 18.56 -13.45 -14.90
N SER A 162 19.27 -13.97 -13.89
CA SER A 162 18.62 -14.83 -12.90
C SER A 162 17.69 -13.99 -12.01
N SER A 163 16.44 -14.43 -11.85
CA SER A 163 15.44 -13.76 -11.00
C SER A 163 15.99 -13.49 -9.59
N ALA A 164 16.72 -14.45 -9.02
CA ALA A 164 17.34 -14.31 -7.71
C ALA A 164 18.34 -13.15 -7.64
N LEU A 165 19.20 -12.99 -8.65
CA LEU A 165 20.18 -11.90 -8.69
C LEU A 165 19.48 -10.54 -8.83
N SER A 166 18.45 -10.47 -9.66
CA SER A 166 17.64 -9.26 -9.81
C SER A 166 16.98 -8.86 -8.49
N ILE A 167 16.34 -9.80 -7.79
CA ILE A 167 15.73 -9.57 -6.47
C ILE A 167 16.76 -9.01 -5.47
N VAL A 168 17.92 -9.67 -5.34
CA VAL A 168 18.96 -9.26 -4.37
C VAL A 168 19.49 -7.86 -4.67
N ILE A 169 19.81 -7.57 -5.94
CA ILE A 169 20.37 -6.26 -6.31
C ILE A 169 19.34 -5.16 -6.07
N SER A 170 18.10 -5.34 -6.51
CA SER A 170 17.06 -4.34 -6.35
C SER A 170 16.73 -4.10 -4.87
N ALA A 171 16.63 -5.16 -4.07
CA ALA A 171 16.47 -5.05 -2.63
C ALA A 171 17.63 -4.29 -1.97
N ALA A 172 18.88 -4.63 -2.33
CA ALA A 172 20.06 -3.98 -1.79
C ALA A 172 20.11 -2.48 -2.13
N VAL A 173 19.80 -2.10 -3.37
CA VAL A 173 19.74 -0.69 -3.79
C VAL A 173 18.66 0.06 -3.01
N SER A 174 17.43 -0.47 -2.97
CA SER A 174 16.31 0.13 -2.24
C SER A 174 16.61 0.29 -0.76
N ILE A 175 17.04 -0.77 -0.08
CA ILE A 175 17.40 -0.72 1.35
C ILE A 175 18.47 0.34 1.60
N THR A 176 19.51 0.41 0.74
CA THR A 176 20.64 1.32 0.95
C THR A 176 20.21 2.79 0.91
N TYR A 177 19.49 3.24 -0.11
CA TYR A 177 19.14 4.67 -0.19
C TYR A 177 18.08 5.07 0.84
N THR A 178 17.11 4.18 1.13
CA THR A 178 16.09 4.45 2.16
C THR A 178 16.72 4.53 3.55
N PHE A 179 17.66 3.62 3.85
CA PHE A 179 18.44 3.61 5.09
C PHE A 179 19.22 4.92 5.31
N LEU A 180 19.77 5.49 4.24
CA LEU A 180 20.62 6.68 4.33
C LEU A 180 19.83 7.98 4.53
N GLY A 181 18.68 8.15 3.86
CA GLY A 181 18.02 9.46 3.80
C GLY A 181 16.56 9.54 4.23
N GLY A 182 15.94 8.46 4.70
CA GLY A 182 14.56 8.48 5.23
C GLY A 182 13.56 9.06 4.22
N LEU A 183 12.51 9.74 4.70
CA LEU A 183 11.43 10.23 3.82
C LEU A 183 11.92 11.20 2.74
N TYR A 184 12.94 12.02 3.01
CA TYR A 184 13.49 12.91 1.98
C TYR A 184 14.13 12.15 0.83
N SER A 185 14.91 11.09 1.12
CA SER A 185 15.46 10.26 0.05
C SER A 185 14.35 9.64 -0.77
N VAL A 186 13.36 9.04 -0.11
CA VAL A 186 12.19 8.42 -0.76
C VAL A 186 11.46 9.43 -1.64
N ALA A 187 11.13 10.60 -1.10
CA ALA A 187 10.36 11.61 -1.83
C ALA A 187 11.09 12.14 -3.08
N TYR A 188 12.41 12.27 -3.05
CA TYR A 188 13.18 12.73 -4.21
C TYR A 188 13.41 11.62 -5.24
N THR A 189 13.63 10.38 -4.81
CA THR A 189 13.71 9.23 -5.72
C THR A 189 12.37 8.99 -6.40
N ASP A 190 11.25 9.11 -5.67
CA ASP A 190 9.89 8.96 -6.17
C ASP A 190 9.58 9.90 -7.33
N ILE A 191 10.01 11.18 -7.27
CA ILE A 191 9.77 12.13 -8.36
C ILE A 191 10.40 11.65 -9.66
N ILE A 192 11.65 11.19 -9.59
CA ILE A 192 12.41 10.75 -10.76
C ILE A 192 11.88 9.40 -11.26
N GLN A 193 11.62 8.46 -10.34
CA GLN A 193 11.05 7.15 -10.65
C GLN A 193 9.67 7.28 -11.29
N LEU A 194 8.76 8.06 -10.71
CA LEU A 194 7.42 8.23 -11.27
C LEU A 194 7.43 9.00 -12.59
N SER A 195 8.28 10.02 -12.73
CA SER A 195 8.44 10.71 -14.02
C SER A 195 8.96 9.75 -15.09
N PHE A 196 9.92 8.90 -14.73
CA PHE A 196 10.44 7.87 -15.62
C PHE A 196 9.38 6.83 -15.99
N ILE A 197 8.60 6.34 -15.01
CA ILE A 197 7.48 5.43 -15.23
C ILE A 197 6.48 6.03 -16.22
N PHE A 198 6.07 7.29 -15.99
CA PHE A 198 5.14 7.97 -16.87
C PHE A 198 5.67 8.03 -18.30
N VAL A 199 6.86 8.58 -18.51
CA VAL A 199 7.41 8.75 -19.86
C VAL A 199 7.62 7.40 -20.55
N SER A 200 8.24 6.43 -19.87
CA SER A 200 8.55 5.12 -20.46
C SER A 200 7.30 4.33 -20.83
N MET A 201 6.31 4.23 -19.93
CA MET A 201 5.08 3.48 -20.19
C MET A 201 4.23 4.10 -21.29
N TRP A 202 4.08 5.43 -21.29
CA TRP A 202 3.35 6.11 -22.36
C TRP A 202 4.08 6.05 -23.70
N LEU A 203 5.41 6.06 -23.69
CA LEU A 203 6.21 5.87 -24.90
C LEU A 203 6.04 4.48 -25.50
N CYS A 204 5.76 3.43 -24.71
CA CYS A 204 5.53 2.08 -25.22
C CYS A 204 4.28 2.00 -26.10
N ILE A 205 3.24 2.78 -25.78
CA ILE A 205 1.91 2.72 -26.43
C ILE A 205 1.95 2.90 -27.97
N PRO A 206 2.58 3.96 -28.53
CA PRO A 206 2.63 4.11 -29.98
C PRO A 206 3.37 2.96 -30.68
N PHE A 207 4.43 2.39 -30.08
CA PHE A 207 5.14 1.27 -30.68
C PHE A 207 4.32 -0.03 -30.66
N LEU A 208 3.54 -0.23 -29.60
CA LEU A 208 2.61 -1.36 -29.51
C LEU A 208 1.51 -1.26 -30.56
N ALA A 209 0.95 -0.07 -30.77
CA ALA A 209 -0.08 0.17 -31.79
C ALA A 209 0.45 -0.04 -33.23
N LEU A 210 1.75 0.17 -33.46
CA LEU A 210 2.40 -0.04 -34.75
C LEU A 210 2.90 -1.47 -34.97
N SER A 211 2.74 -2.36 -33.98
CA SER A 211 3.24 -3.73 -34.07
C SER A 211 2.51 -4.53 -35.16
N PRO A 212 3.23 -5.29 -36.01
CA PRO A 212 2.62 -6.13 -37.05
C PRO A 212 1.62 -7.15 -36.50
N ALA A 213 1.83 -7.65 -35.28
CA ALA A 213 0.95 -8.63 -34.65
C ALA A 213 -0.41 -8.05 -34.20
N VAL A 214 -0.57 -6.72 -34.25
CA VAL A 214 -1.74 -5.98 -33.75
C VAL A 214 -2.49 -5.28 -34.89
N THR A 215 -1.82 -4.98 -36.01
CA THR A 215 -2.39 -4.21 -37.13
C THR A 215 -3.21 -5.08 -38.10
N ASP A 216 -4.24 -4.49 -38.73
CA ASP A 216 -5.19 -5.12 -39.68
C ASP A 216 -4.55 -5.79 -40.92
N ASN A 217 -3.25 -5.63 -41.12
CA ASN A 217 -2.49 -6.24 -42.21
C ASN A 217 -2.12 -7.72 -41.93
N SER A 218 -2.47 -8.21 -40.75
CA SER A 218 -2.35 -9.62 -40.38
C SER A 218 -3.32 -10.47 -41.24
N PRO A 219 -2.87 -11.60 -41.84
CA PRO A 219 -3.73 -12.49 -42.62
C PRO A 219 -4.88 -13.13 -41.81
N THR A 220 -4.90 -12.92 -40.49
CA THR A 220 -5.94 -13.38 -39.54
C THR A 220 -6.85 -12.24 -39.05
N ALA A 221 -6.81 -11.03 -39.66
CA ALA A 221 -7.66 -9.89 -39.29
C ALA A 221 -9.17 -10.21 -39.17
N HIS A 222 -9.67 -11.17 -39.96
CA HIS A 222 -11.05 -11.65 -39.90
C HIS A 222 -11.38 -12.45 -38.62
N LEU A 223 -10.39 -13.12 -38.01
CA LEU A 223 -10.51 -13.78 -36.70
C LEU A 223 -10.35 -12.77 -35.55
N ASN A 224 -9.57 -11.70 -35.76
CA ASN A 224 -9.42 -10.60 -34.81
C ASN A 224 -10.71 -9.78 -34.62
N GLN A 225 -11.59 -9.72 -35.60
CA GLN A 225 -12.90 -9.07 -35.46
C GLN A 225 -13.78 -9.76 -34.39
N THR A 226 -13.66 -11.08 -34.21
CA THR A 226 -14.36 -11.84 -33.17
C THR A 226 -13.70 -11.68 -31.79
N ASN A 227 -12.37 -11.49 -31.75
CA ASN A 227 -11.58 -11.25 -30.52
C ASN A 227 -11.48 -9.77 -30.12
N SER A 228 -12.01 -8.85 -30.92
CA SER A 228 -11.90 -7.39 -30.73
C SER A 228 -12.46 -6.88 -29.39
N HIS A 229 -13.33 -7.66 -28.76
CA HIS A 229 -13.94 -7.38 -27.45
C HIS A 229 -13.46 -8.32 -26.33
N SER A 230 -12.54 -9.26 -26.59
CA SER A 230 -12.08 -10.26 -25.60
C SER A 230 -11.47 -9.64 -24.34
N TRP A 231 -10.86 -8.46 -24.46
CA TRP A 231 -10.21 -7.74 -23.37
C TRP A 231 -11.17 -6.90 -22.52
N LEU A 232 -12.45 -6.72 -22.91
CA LEU A 232 -13.42 -5.98 -22.08
C LEU A 232 -13.83 -6.80 -20.85
N GLY A 233 -13.96 -8.11 -21.01
CA GLY A 233 -14.50 -9.02 -20.01
C GLY A 233 -16.02 -8.89 -19.84
N GLU A 234 -16.60 -9.85 -19.13
CA GLU A 234 -18.03 -9.84 -18.76
C GLU A 234 -18.18 -10.07 -17.26
N LEU A 235 -19.08 -9.32 -16.62
CA LEU A 235 -19.43 -9.53 -15.22
C LEU A 235 -20.74 -10.31 -15.12
N GLU A 236 -20.62 -11.62 -14.99
CA GLU A 236 -21.76 -12.46 -14.64
C GLU A 236 -22.27 -12.12 -13.23
N LEU A 237 -23.59 -12.20 -13.05
CA LEU A 237 -24.23 -11.92 -11.75
C LEU A 237 -23.68 -12.83 -10.63
N ALA A 238 -23.27 -14.06 -10.96
CA ALA A 238 -22.64 -14.99 -10.02
C ALA A 238 -21.29 -14.48 -9.48
N ASN A 239 -20.57 -13.68 -10.26
CA ASN A 239 -19.25 -13.14 -9.90
C ASN A 239 -19.32 -11.74 -9.28
N ALA A 240 -20.48 -11.08 -9.34
CA ALA A 240 -20.67 -9.72 -8.85
C ALA A 240 -20.32 -9.55 -7.36
N GLY A 241 -20.61 -10.56 -6.53
CA GLY A 241 -20.25 -10.56 -5.10
C GLY A 241 -18.74 -10.52 -4.89
N LYS A 242 -18.00 -11.41 -5.56
CA LYS A 242 -16.54 -11.47 -5.52
C LYS A 242 -15.90 -10.19 -6.05
N TRP A 243 -16.42 -9.70 -7.18
CA TRP A 243 -15.95 -8.47 -7.80
C TRP A 243 -16.10 -7.27 -6.85
N ALA A 244 -17.27 -7.14 -6.20
CA ALA A 244 -17.50 -6.08 -5.23
C ALA A 244 -16.59 -6.20 -4.01
N ASP A 245 -16.34 -7.44 -3.54
CA ASP A 245 -15.45 -7.69 -2.41
C ASP A 245 -14.01 -7.26 -2.69
N GLU A 246 -13.46 -7.65 -3.85
CA GLU A 246 -12.10 -7.29 -4.28
C GLU A 246 -11.97 -5.78 -4.57
N MET A 247 -13.00 -5.17 -5.16
CA MET A 247 -13.03 -3.72 -5.39
C MET A 247 -13.01 -2.95 -4.06
N LEU A 248 -13.84 -3.35 -3.09
CA LEU A 248 -13.87 -2.72 -1.76
C LEU A 248 -12.58 -2.97 -0.98
N LEU A 249 -12.01 -4.17 -1.07
CA LEU A 249 -10.71 -4.51 -0.51
C LEU A 249 -9.63 -3.53 -0.99
N LEU A 250 -9.50 -3.31 -2.29
CA LEU A 250 -8.49 -2.41 -2.85
C LEU A 250 -8.81 -0.93 -2.57
N ALA A 251 -10.08 -0.54 -2.61
CA ALA A 251 -10.49 0.86 -2.44
C ALA A 251 -10.44 1.32 -0.97
N LEU A 252 -10.72 0.43 -0.01
CA LEU A 252 -10.81 0.75 1.42
C LEU A 252 -9.63 0.21 2.22
N GLY A 253 -9.08 -0.95 1.84
CA GLY A 253 -7.91 -1.53 2.51
C GLY A 253 -6.70 -0.60 2.46
N GLY A 254 -6.55 0.15 1.37
CA GLY A 254 -5.48 1.13 1.23
C GLY A 254 -5.57 2.33 2.17
N LEU A 255 -6.75 2.61 2.74
CA LEU A 255 -6.94 3.64 3.75
C LEU A 255 -6.34 3.23 5.09
N ALA A 256 -6.02 1.96 5.30
CA ALA A 256 -5.34 1.45 6.48
C ALA A 256 -3.83 1.22 6.25
N TYR A 257 -3.27 1.76 5.17
CA TYR A 257 -1.85 1.64 4.84
C TYR A 257 -1.05 2.81 5.46
N GLN A 258 -0.04 2.52 6.27
CA GLN A 258 0.77 3.58 6.91
C GLN A 258 1.49 4.47 5.89
N ALA A 259 1.93 3.93 4.75
CA ALA A 259 2.63 4.72 3.73
C ALA A 259 1.78 5.90 3.21
N LEU A 260 0.44 5.76 3.14
CA LEU A 260 -0.50 6.83 2.81
C LEU A 260 -0.43 7.94 3.87
N TYR A 261 -0.52 7.58 5.15
CA TYR A 261 -0.49 8.55 6.25
C TYR A 261 0.84 9.25 6.36
N GLN A 262 1.94 8.57 6.07
CA GLN A 262 3.25 9.18 6.10
C GLN A 262 3.33 10.40 5.17
N ARG A 263 2.71 10.32 3.98
CA ARG A 263 2.62 11.45 3.05
C ARG A 263 1.63 12.52 3.52
N ILE A 264 0.44 12.12 3.99
CA ILE A 264 -0.55 13.04 4.58
C ILE A 264 0.05 13.86 5.72
N LEU A 265 0.78 13.20 6.62
CA LEU A 265 1.35 13.79 7.84
C LEU A 265 2.57 14.66 7.54
N SER A 266 3.28 14.39 6.44
CA SER A 266 4.42 15.18 5.94
C SER A 266 4.04 16.50 5.27
N ALA A 267 2.76 16.72 4.95
CA ALA A 267 2.31 17.96 4.33
C ALA A 267 2.39 19.16 5.30
N ALA A 268 2.56 20.38 4.78
CA ALA A 268 2.65 21.58 5.62
C ALA A 268 1.35 21.95 6.34
N SER A 269 0.20 21.61 5.75
CA SER A 269 -1.10 21.87 6.35
C SER A 269 -2.10 20.77 6.01
N SER A 270 -3.20 20.69 6.76
CA SER A 270 -4.30 19.77 6.45
C SER A 270 -4.88 20.03 5.06
N ALA A 271 -5.01 21.30 4.64
CA ALA A 271 -5.49 21.63 3.29
C ALA A 271 -4.53 21.10 2.20
N GLN A 272 -3.22 21.27 2.37
CA GLN A 272 -2.24 20.72 1.45
C GLN A 272 -2.27 19.19 1.42
N ALA A 273 -2.48 18.53 2.56
CA ALA A 273 -2.63 17.08 2.62
C ALA A 273 -3.84 16.60 1.81
N GLN A 274 -4.98 17.29 1.91
CA GLN A 274 -6.19 16.97 1.14
C GLN A 274 -5.99 17.16 -0.36
N VAL A 275 -5.44 18.32 -0.77
CA VAL A 275 -5.13 18.61 -2.17
C VAL A 275 -4.16 17.57 -2.75
N THR A 276 -3.16 17.16 -1.97
CA THR A 276 -2.21 16.11 -2.36
C THR A 276 -2.92 14.79 -2.63
N CYS A 277 -3.88 14.39 -1.79
CA CYS A 277 -4.66 13.18 -2.01
C CYS A 277 -5.51 13.28 -3.28
N PHE A 278 -6.23 14.38 -3.48
CA PHE A 278 -7.10 14.54 -4.66
C PHE A 278 -6.31 14.60 -5.98
N ALA A 279 -5.18 15.29 -5.99
CA ALA A 279 -4.31 15.31 -7.15
C ALA A 279 -3.69 13.92 -7.42
N ALA A 280 -3.23 13.22 -6.37
CA ALA A 280 -2.73 11.84 -6.49
C ALA A 280 -3.80 10.88 -7.03
N ALA A 281 -5.08 11.04 -6.64
CA ALA A 281 -6.18 10.24 -7.19
C ALA A 281 -6.21 10.31 -8.72
N GLY A 282 -6.21 11.52 -9.28
CA GLY A 282 -6.20 11.73 -10.73
C GLY A 282 -4.91 11.20 -11.38
N THR A 283 -3.74 11.47 -10.77
CA THR A 283 -2.46 11.01 -11.32
C THR A 283 -2.35 9.49 -11.36
N VAL A 284 -2.74 8.78 -10.29
CA VAL A 284 -2.69 7.31 -10.22
C VAL A 284 -3.58 6.69 -11.28
N PHE A 285 -4.80 7.21 -11.46
CA PHE A 285 -5.71 6.75 -12.52
C PHE A 285 -5.06 6.88 -13.90
N ILE A 286 -4.47 8.03 -14.21
CA ILE A 286 -3.77 8.28 -15.48
C ILE A 286 -2.56 7.35 -15.66
N MET A 287 -1.80 7.08 -14.59
CA MET A 287 -0.68 6.13 -14.64
C MET A 287 -1.12 4.68 -14.92
N GLY A 288 -2.37 4.32 -14.61
CA GLY A 288 -2.92 2.99 -14.87
C GLY A 288 -3.28 2.75 -16.33
N VAL A 289 -3.57 3.80 -17.10
CA VAL A 289 -4.04 3.72 -18.48
C VAL A 289 -3.07 2.96 -19.40
N PRO A 290 -1.75 3.23 -19.40
CA PRO A 290 -0.81 2.46 -20.22
C PRO A 290 -0.84 0.95 -19.94
N SER A 291 -0.96 0.54 -18.68
CA SER A 291 -1.02 -0.87 -18.28
C SER A 291 -2.28 -1.55 -18.82
N VAL A 292 -3.41 -0.84 -18.80
CA VAL A 292 -4.66 -1.31 -19.41
C VAL A 292 -4.50 -1.50 -20.92
N ILE A 293 -3.91 -0.52 -21.61
CA ILE A 293 -3.69 -0.61 -23.06
C ILE A 293 -2.74 -1.77 -23.39
N ILE A 294 -1.67 -1.95 -22.61
CA ILE A 294 -0.73 -3.07 -22.78
C ILE A 294 -1.46 -4.41 -22.66
N GLY A 295 -2.29 -4.59 -21.63
CA GLY A 295 -3.07 -5.82 -21.46
C GLY A 295 -4.08 -6.04 -22.59
N ALA A 296 -4.74 -4.98 -23.05
CA ALA A 296 -5.68 -5.05 -24.18
C ALA A 296 -4.98 -5.44 -25.49
N VAL A 297 -3.81 -4.85 -25.77
CA VAL A 297 -2.97 -5.22 -26.92
C VAL A 297 -2.52 -6.68 -26.82
N ALA A 298 -2.16 -7.14 -25.63
CA ALA A 298 -1.75 -8.53 -25.42
C ALA A 298 -2.86 -9.54 -25.74
N ALA A 299 -4.11 -9.19 -25.43
CA ALA A 299 -5.28 -10.04 -25.65
C ALA A 299 -5.66 -10.11 -27.15
N THR A 300 -5.40 -9.05 -27.92
CA THR A 300 -5.71 -8.98 -29.35
C THR A 300 -4.54 -9.32 -30.27
N ALA A 301 -3.32 -9.43 -29.72
CA ALA A 301 -2.12 -9.76 -30.49
C ALA A 301 -2.14 -11.20 -31.02
N ASP A 302 -1.79 -11.35 -32.29
CA ASP A 302 -1.53 -12.68 -32.88
C ASP A 302 -0.13 -13.16 -32.45
N TRP A 303 -0.06 -13.87 -31.32
CA TRP A 303 1.18 -14.39 -30.75
C TRP A 303 1.96 -15.31 -31.69
N ASN A 304 1.30 -15.93 -32.68
CA ASN A 304 1.96 -16.77 -33.70
C ASN A 304 2.88 -15.95 -34.62
N GLN A 305 2.60 -14.67 -34.82
CA GLN A 305 3.43 -13.77 -35.64
C GLN A 305 4.62 -13.19 -34.87
N THR A 306 4.64 -13.39 -33.55
CA THR A 306 5.72 -12.95 -32.68
C THR A 306 6.78 -14.03 -32.52
N ALA A 307 7.98 -13.66 -32.07
CA ALA A 307 9.01 -14.65 -31.74
C ALA A 307 8.67 -15.53 -30.52
N TYR A 308 7.57 -15.27 -29.81
CA TYR A 308 7.08 -16.09 -28.70
C TYR A 308 6.38 -17.38 -29.18
N GLY A 309 5.62 -17.29 -30.27
CA GLY A 309 4.90 -18.41 -30.88
C GLY A 309 3.69 -18.91 -30.09
N LEU A 310 3.19 -20.09 -30.45
CA LEU A 310 2.09 -20.78 -29.76
C LEU A 310 2.61 -21.87 -28.82
N PRO A 311 1.85 -22.29 -27.79
CA PRO A 311 0.59 -21.71 -27.31
C PRO A 311 0.78 -20.32 -26.68
N PRO A 312 -0.27 -19.45 -26.64
CA PRO A 312 -0.18 -18.08 -26.13
C PRO A 312 0.14 -18.04 -24.62
N PRO A 313 0.59 -16.88 -24.09
CA PRO A 313 1.02 -16.76 -22.69
C PRO A 313 0.02 -17.25 -21.65
N PHE A 314 -1.29 -17.05 -21.86
CA PHE A 314 -2.33 -17.51 -20.95
C PHE A 314 -2.32 -19.04 -20.79
N GLU A 315 -2.24 -19.79 -21.89
CA GLU A 315 -2.23 -21.26 -21.87
C GLU A 315 -0.93 -21.82 -21.27
N ARG A 316 0.16 -21.05 -21.28
CA ARG A 316 1.41 -21.42 -20.60
C ARG A 316 1.43 -21.04 -19.10
N GLY A 317 0.37 -20.43 -18.58
CA GLY A 317 0.32 -19.95 -17.20
C GLY A 317 1.22 -18.72 -16.96
N GLU A 318 1.53 -17.96 -18.01
CA GLU A 318 2.43 -16.79 -17.96
C GLU A 318 1.66 -15.46 -17.96
N ALA A 319 0.36 -15.47 -17.65
CA ALA A 319 -0.50 -14.28 -17.62
C ALA A 319 0.04 -13.17 -16.69
N GLY A 320 0.54 -13.52 -15.50
CA GLY A 320 1.17 -12.57 -14.57
C GLY A 320 2.48 -11.95 -15.08
N LYS A 321 3.02 -12.46 -16.19
CA LYS A 321 4.21 -11.94 -16.88
C LYS A 321 3.85 -11.29 -18.22
N ILE A 322 2.57 -11.00 -18.48
CA ILE A 322 2.14 -10.50 -19.78
C ILE A 322 2.78 -9.16 -20.14
N LEU A 323 2.92 -8.25 -19.17
CA LEU A 323 3.51 -6.95 -19.40
C LEU A 323 4.96 -7.06 -19.91
N PRO A 324 5.88 -7.78 -19.23
CA PRO A 324 7.21 -7.96 -19.78
C PRO A 324 7.25 -8.71 -21.11
N LEU A 325 6.37 -9.70 -21.32
CA LEU A 325 6.29 -10.42 -22.60
C LEU A 325 5.89 -9.50 -23.75
N VAL A 326 4.87 -8.65 -23.55
CA VAL A 326 4.44 -7.66 -24.54
C VAL A 326 5.56 -6.70 -24.87
N LEU A 327 6.25 -6.17 -23.86
CA LEU A 327 7.39 -5.29 -24.10
C LEU A 327 8.48 -5.97 -24.91
N GLN A 328 8.84 -7.22 -24.57
CA GLN A 328 9.90 -7.95 -25.25
C GLN A 328 9.57 -8.31 -26.70
N TYR A 329 8.34 -8.75 -26.96
CA TYR A 329 7.97 -9.38 -28.23
C TYR A 329 7.20 -8.45 -29.17
N LEU A 330 6.59 -7.37 -28.67
CA LEU A 330 5.78 -6.45 -29.45
C LEU A 330 6.38 -5.04 -29.56
N THR A 331 7.52 -4.75 -28.91
CA THR A 331 8.21 -3.45 -29.03
C THR A 331 9.66 -3.61 -29.46
N PRO A 332 10.27 -2.56 -30.06
CA PRO A 332 11.70 -2.54 -30.31
C PRO A 332 12.52 -2.69 -29.03
N THR A 333 13.70 -3.31 -29.12
CA THR A 333 14.56 -3.61 -27.95
C THR A 333 14.79 -2.41 -27.03
N TRP A 334 15.06 -1.22 -27.58
CA TRP A 334 15.31 -0.03 -26.77
C TRP A 334 14.06 0.45 -26.00
N VAL A 335 12.86 0.24 -26.54
CA VAL A 335 11.58 0.55 -25.86
C VAL A 335 11.34 -0.46 -24.75
N SER A 336 11.58 -1.75 -25.04
CA SER A 336 11.48 -2.81 -24.05
C SER A 336 12.38 -2.55 -22.84
N VAL A 337 13.63 -2.10 -23.06
CA VAL A 337 14.57 -1.75 -21.99
C VAL A 337 14.07 -0.59 -21.13
N LEU A 338 13.49 0.45 -21.73
CA LEU A 338 12.87 1.55 -20.99
C LEU A 338 11.67 1.07 -20.16
N GLY A 339 10.84 0.19 -20.71
CA GLY A 339 9.72 -0.42 -20.00
C GLY A 339 10.15 -1.30 -18.83
N ILE A 340 11.25 -2.07 -18.93
CA ILE A 340 11.83 -2.78 -17.76
C ILE A 340 12.22 -1.79 -16.67
N GLY A 341 12.92 -0.72 -17.06
CA GLY A 341 13.35 0.30 -16.13
C GLY A 341 12.16 0.89 -15.39
N SER A 342 10.99 1.00 -16.03
CA SER A 342 9.76 1.51 -15.44
C SER A 342 9.24 0.58 -14.37
N VAL A 343 9.23 -0.73 -14.63
CA VAL A 343 8.85 -1.75 -13.65
C VAL A 343 9.83 -1.74 -12.47
N ALA A 344 11.14 -1.63 -12.74
CA ALA A 344 12.14 -1.50 -11.69
C ALA A 344 11.94 -0.24 -10.83
N ALA A 345 11.69 0.89 -11.47
CA ALA A 345 11.40 2.15 -10.80
C ALA A 345 10.16 2.03 -9.89
N ALA A 346 9.08 1.43 -10.40
CA ALA A 346 7.82 1.24 -9.69
C ALA A 346 7.96 0.32 -8.47
N VAL A 347 8.74 -0.76 -8.60
CA VAL A 347 9.01 -1.68 -7.51
C VAL A 347 9.86 -1.02 -6.43
N MET A 348 10.90 -0.27 -6.83
CA MET A 348 11.77 0.42 -5.88
C MET A 348 11.05 1.51 -5.09
N SER A 349 10.21 2.33 -5.73
CA SER A 349 9.41 3.39 -5.08
C SER A 349 8.29 2.85 -4.18
N SER A 350 7.85 1.61 -4.44
CA SER A 350 6.91 0.93 -3.55
C SER A 350 7.65 0.35 -2.35
N MET A 351 8.79 -0.30 -2.60
CA MET A 351 9.58 -0.95 -1.55
C MET A 351 10.07 0.04 -0.52
N ASP A 352 10.68 1.16 -0.93
CA ASP A 352 11.22 2.15 0.00
C ASP A 352 10.14 2.77 0.92
N SER A 353 8.94 2.99 0.39
CA SER A 353 7.78 3.52 1.07
C SER A 353 7.30 2.59 2.17
N VAL A 354 7.29 1.30 1.89
CA VAL A 354 6.82 0.24 2.79
C VAL A 354 7.86 -0.02 3.87
N LEU A 355 9.12 -0.12 3.47
CA LEU A 355 10.26 -0.23 4.37
C LEU A 355 10.30 0.89 5.41
N LEU A 356 10.14 2.14 4.95
CA LEU A 356 10.13 3.29 5.84
C LEU A 356 8.84 3.33 6.68
N SER A 357 7.70 2.97 6.11
CA SER A 357 6.41 2.85 6.80
C SER A 357 6.47 1.88 7.98
N SER A 358 6.90 0.64 7.75
CA SER A 358 7.05 -0.39 8.77
C SER A 358 8.02 0.01 9.87
N ALA A 359 9.19 0.54 9.48
CA ALA A 359 10.20 1.01 10.43
C ALA A 359 9.69 2.16 11.29
N SER A 360 8.87 3.05 10.73
CA SER A 360 8.27 4.18 11.42
C SER A 360 7.25 3.74 12.46
N MET A 361 6.35 2.82 12.10
CA MET A 361 5.36 2.30 13.04
C MET A 361 6.02 1.53 14.18
N PHE A 362 6.99 0.66 13.88
CA PHE A 362 7.70 -0.08 14.93
C PHE A 362 8.45 0.87 15.88
N THR A 363 9.18 1.85 15.34
CA THR A 363 9.98 2.76 16.15
C THR A 363 9.09 3.66 17.02
N GLN A 364 8.08 4.30 16.45
CA GLN A 364 7.25 5.25 17.19
C GLN A 364 6.24 4.55 18.09
N ASN A 365 5.59 3.47 17.62
CA ASN A 365 4.45 2.89 18.32
C ASN A 365 4.79 1.70 19.21
N ILE A 366 5.98 1.12 19.11
CA ILE A 366 6.43 0.02 19.99
C ILE A 366 7.68 0.44 20.75
N TYR A 367 8.73 0.80 20.03
CA TYR A 367 10.03 1.01 20.65
C TYR A 367 9.99 2.19 21.61
N LYS A 368 9.53 3.35 21.13
CA LYS A 368 9.48 4.58 21.93
C LYS A 368 8.42 4.55 23.03
N THR A 369 7.30 3.86 22.85
CA THR A 369 6.17 3.91 23.81
C THR A 369 6.16 2.76 24.81
N THR A 370 6.58 1.56 24.38
CA THR A 370 6.43 0.32 25.15
C THR A 370 7.79 -0.20 25.64
N LEU A 371 8.79 -0.30 24.75
CA LEU A 371 10.07 -0.91 25.09
C LEU A 371 11.01 0.05 25.84
N ARG A 372 11.18 1.29 25.33
CA ARG A 372 12.11 2.27 25.89
C ARG A 372 11.58 3.70 25.77
N LYS A 373 10.82 4.12 26.78
CA LYS A 373 10.19 5.45 26.89
C LYS A 373 11.16 6.64 26.89
N GLN A 374 12.40 6.40 27.31
CA GLN A 374 13.45 7.43 27.39
C GLN A 374 14.53 7.24 26.31
N ALA A 375 14.18 6.62 25.17
CA ALA A 375 15.10 6.44 24.06
C ALA A 375 15.60 7.80 23.51
N SER A 376 16.90 7.90 23.24
CA SER A 376 17.48 9.10 22.65
C SER A 376 17.16 9.20 21.15
N GLU A 377 17.22 10.41 20.56
CA GLU A 377 16.98 10.58 19.13
C GLU A 377 17.97 9.80 18.24
N GLN A 378 19.23 9.66 18.68
CA GLN A 378 20.23 8.86 17.96
C GLN A 378 19.88 7.38 17.99
N GLU A 379 19.37 6.90 19.11
CA GLU A 379 18.91 5.54 19.28
C GLU A 379 17.69 5.27 18.39
N LEU A 380 16.69 6.15 18.39
CA LEU A 380 15.52 6.03 17.52
C LEU A 380 15.91 5.99 16.03
N GLN A 381 16.90 6.77 15.60
CA GLN A 381 17.42 6.71 14.23
C GLN A 381 18.03 5.34 13.88
N TRP A 382 18.78 4.73 14.81
CA TRP A 382 19.31 3.38 14.61
C TRP A 382 18.21 2.32 14.60
N VAL A 383 17.18 2.46 15.43
CA VAL A 383 16.04 1.54 15.45
C VAL A 383 15.29 1.60 14.11
N ILE A 384 15.05 2.79 13.54
CA ILE A 384 14.44 2.92 12.21
C ILE A 384 15.28 2.16 11.18
N ARG A 385 16.60 2.39 11.17
CA ARG A 385 17.55 1.79 10.24
C ARG A 385 17.62 0.26 10.33
N VAL A 386 17.67 -0.28 11.55
CA VAL A 386 17.69 -1.73 11.77
C VAL A 386 16.34 -2.34 11.40
N SER A 387 15.23 -1.70 11.76
CA SER A 387 13.88 -2.19 11.41
C SER A 387 13.69 -2.25 9.90
N LEU A 388 14.17 -1.22 9.18
CA LEU A 388 14.17 -1.16 7.72
C LEU A 388 14.93 -2.35 7.11
N LEU A 389 16.15 -2.62 7.61
CA LEU A 389 16.95 -3.74 7.15
C LEU A 389 16.24 -5.08 7.42
N LEU A 390 15.67 -5.27 8.61
CA LEU A 390 14.98 -6.51 8.99
C LEU A 390 13.74 -6.77 8.12
N VAL A 391 12.89 -5.76 7.93
CA VAL A 391 11.69 -5.88 7.08
C VAL A 391 12.09 -6.15 5.63
N GLY A 392 13.12 -5.46 5.12
CA GLY A 392 13.63 -5.67 3.77
C GLY A 392 14.20 -7.06 3.56
N LEU A 393 15.00 -7.56 4.49
CA LEU A 393 15.53 -8.92 4.43
C LEU A 393 14.43 -9.99 4.54
N ALA A 394 13.44 -9.77 5.42
CA ALA A 394 12.29 -10.68 5.55
C ALA A 394 11.48 -10.76 4.24
N GLY A 395 11.12 -9.60 3.66
CA GLY A 395 10.42 -9.55 2.38
C GLY A 395 11.24 -10.12 1.22
N THR A 396 12.55 -9.86 1.18
CA THR A 396 13.46 -10.44 0.18
C THR A 396 13.54 -11.97 0.31
N GLY A 397 13.61 -12.49 1.55
CA GLY A 397 13.63 -13.92 1.79
C GLY A 397 12.35 -14.62 1.31
N LEU A 398 11.19 -14.01 1.58
CA LEU A 398 9.91 -14.51 1.10
C LEU A 398 9.76 -14.41 -0.43
N ALA A 399 10.36 -13.41 -1.07
CA ALA A 399 10.34 -13.26 -2.53
C ALA A 399 10.98 -14.45 -3.27
N PHE A 400 11.90 -15.20 -2.65
CA PHE A 400 12.48 -16.40 -3.25
C PHE A 400 11.56 -17.63 -3.18
N GLY A 401 10.62 -17.66 -2.24
CA GLY A 401 9.82 -18.85 -1.93
C GLY A 401 8.41 -18.86 -2.50
N GLY A 402 7.95 -17.76 -3.12
CA GLY A 402 6.57 -17.65 -3.60
C GLY A 402 6.46 -17.69 -5.12
N ASP A 403 5.67 -18.62 -5.63
CA ASP A 403 5.37 -18.77 -7.06
C ASP A 403 4.28 -17.80 -7.56
N SER A 404 3.54 -17.12 -6.65
CA SER A 404 2.43 -16.23 -7.01
C SER A 404 2.54 -14.83 -6.38
N VAL A 405 2.90 -13.85 -7.21
CA VAL A 405 2.89 -12.41 -6.89
C VAL A 405 1.48 -11.94 -6.49
N PHE A 406 0.46 -12.41 -7.21
CA PHE A 406 -0.93 -12.05 -6.99
C PHE A 406 -1.45 -12.50 -5.61
N ALA A 407 -1.07 -13.71 -5.17
CA ALA A 407 -1.42 -14.22 -3.84
C ALA A 407 -0.91 -13.31 -2.73
N PHE A 408 0.37 -12.93 -2.78
CA PHE A 408 0.95 -12.02 -1.79
C PHE A 408 0.28 -10.65 -1.79
N TRP A 409 -0.09 -10.13 -2.98
CA TRP A 409 -0.81 -8.86 -3.06
C TRP A 409 -2.17 -8.93 -2.36
N LEU A 410 -3.02 -9.89 -2.71
CA LEU A 410 -4.34 -10.00 -2.11
C LEU A 410 -4.28 -10.21 -0.60
N VAL A 411 -3.44 -11.15 -0.14
CA VAL A 411 -3.31 -11.45 1.29
C VAL A 411 -2.78 -10.25 2.07
N SER A 412 -1.86 -9.46 1.49
CA SER A 412 -1.37 -8.24 2.14
C SER A 412 -2.50 -7.22 2.38
N GLY A 413 -3.30 -6.91 1.36
CA GLY A 413 -4.41 -5.98 1.48
C GLY A 413 -5.52 -6.47 2.42
N ASP A 414 -5.71 -7.79 2.49
CA ASP A 414 -6.79 -8.42 3.24
C ASP A 414 -6.69 -8.20 4.74
N LEU A 415 -5.48 -8.36 5.30
CA LEU A 415 -5.23 -8.14 6.73
C LEU A 415 -5.55 -6.69 7.13
N LEU A 416 -5.18 -5.74 6.28
CA LEU A 416 -5.44 -4.32 6.52
C LEU A 416 -6.93 -4.00 6.43
N TYR A 417 -7.60 -4.52 5.42
CA TYR A 417 -9.03 -4.27 5.18
C TYR A 417 -9.93 -4.90 6.24
N CYS A 418 -9.71 -6.16 6.59
CA CYS A 418 -10.55 -6.86 7.55
C CYS A 418 -10.29 -6.44 9.01
N LEU A 419 -9.03 -6.15 9.36
CA LEU A 419 -8.64 -5.94 10.77
C LEU A 419 -8.44 -4.47 11.14
N ILE A 420 -7.72 -3.71 10.31
CA ILE A 420 -7.23 -2.38 10.70
C ILE A 420 -8.19 -1.29 10.23
N PHE A 421 -8.68 -1.36 9.00
CA PHE A 421 -9.60 -0.37 8.44
C PHE A 421 -10.86 -0.12 9.30
N PRO A 422 -11.63 -1.13 9.77
CA PRO A 422 -12.81 -0.88 10.59
C PRO A 422 -12.45 -0.20 11.92
N GLN A 423 -11.31 -0.58 12.51
CA GLN A 423 -10.80 0.01 13.75
C GLN A 423 -10.37 1.47 13.53
N LEU A 424 -9.74 1.76 12.40
CA LEU A 424 -9.33 3.11 12.01
C LEU A 424 -10.53 4.05 11.82
N VAL A 425 -11.60 3.57 11.17
CA VAL A 425 -12.84 4.34 11.04
C VAL A 425 -13.43 4.63 12.42
N CYS A 426 -13.50 3.62 13.29
CA CYS A 426 -14.07 3.75 14.62
C CYS A 426 -13.25 4.70 15.52
N VAL A 427 -11.92 4.57 15.53
CA VAL A 427 -11.03 5.36 16.41
C VAL A 427 -11.04 6.84 16.03
N LEU A 428 -11.15 7.18 14.73
CA LEU A 428 -11.11 8.55 14.24
C LEU A 428 -12.47 9.25 14.24
N HIS A 429 -13.53 8.55 13.84
CA HIS A 429 -14.82 9.19 13.54
C HIS A 429 -15.91 8.91 14.59
N LEU A 430 -15.83 7.83 15.37
CA LEU A 430 -16.87 7.44 16.30
C LEU A 430 -16.44 7.67 17.74
N ARG A 431 -17.11 8.55 18.49
CA ARG A 431 -16.76 8.85 19.91
C ARG A 431 -17.10 7.74 20.89
N CYS A 432 -17.96 6.79 20.51
CA CYS A 432 -18.34 5.67 21.36
C CYS A 432 -17.26 4.58 21.46
N ALA A 433 -16.36 4.47 20.47
CA ALA A 433 -15.38 3.39 20.44
C ALA A 433 -14.41 3.41 21.65
N ASN A 434 -14.21 2.26 22.27
CA ASN A 434 -13.34 2.04 23.44
C ASN A 434 -12.50 0.76 23.26
N THR A 435 -11.55 0.53 24.16
CA THR A 435 -10.60 -0.60 24.05
C THR A 435 -11.28 -1.97 24.05
N TYR A 436 -12.33 -2.17 24.85
CA TYR A 436 -13.07 -3.45 24.90
C TYR A 436 -13.74 -3.77 23.56
N GLY A 437 -14.43 -2.79 22.96
CA GLY A 437 -15.01 -2.97 21.64
C GLY A 437 -13.94 -3.14 20.57
N ALA A 438 -12.82 -2.41 20.66
CA ALA A 438 -11.72 -2.55 19.72
C ALA A 438 -11.14 -3.97 19.71
N ILE A 439 -10.86 -4.55 20.90
CA ILE A 439 -10.40 -5.95 21.04
C ILE A 439 -11.44 -6.92 20.49
N SER A 440 -12.72 -6.74 20.85
CA SER A 440 -13.80 -7.63 20.42
C SER A 440 -13.98 -7.62 18.90
N GLY A 441 -13.93 -6.44 18.27
CA GLY A 441 -13.98 -6.30 16.82
C GLY A 441 -12.77 -6.92 16.13
N TYR A 442 -11.57 -6.73 16.68
CA TYR A 442 -10.35 -7.35 16.16
C TYR A 442 -10.44 -8.88 16.16
N VAL A 443 -10.87 -9.47 17.29
CA VAL A 443 -11.05 -10.92 17.42
C VAL A 443 -12.15 -11.42 16.47
N ALA A 444 -13.28 -10.73 16.39
CA ALA A 444 -14.38 -11.10 15.49
C ALA A 444 -13.93 -11.08 14.01
N GLY A 445 -13.27 -10.00 13.57
CA GLY A 445 -12.75 -9.88 12.21
C GLY A 445 -11.68 -10.92 11.89
N LEU A 446 -10.75 -11.17 12.82
CA LEU A 446 -9.71 -12.18 12.64
C LEU A 446 -10.31 -13.58 12.54
N LEU A 447 -11.22 -13.96 13.43
CA LEU A 447 -11.86 -15.27 13.41
C LEU A 447 -12.69 -15.47 12.14
N LEU A 448 -13.56 -14.51 11.79
CA LEU A 448 -14.36 -14.61 10.56
C LEU A 448 -13.46 -14.71 9.32
N ARG A 449 -12.37 -13.94 9.30
CA ARG A 449 -11.43 -13.98 8.19
C ARG A 449 -10.71 -15.33 8.09
N LEU A 450 -10.20 -15.88 9.19
CA LEU A 450 -9.51 -17.17 9.21
C LEU A 450 -10.45 -18.32 8.82
N VAL A 451 -11.67 -18.32 9.35
CA VAL A 451 -12.69 -19.35 9.08
C VAL A 451 -13.14 -19.29 7.61
N SER A 452 -13.05 -18.13 6.96
CA SER A 452 -13.31 -17.99 5.52
C SER A 452 -12.25 -18.65 4.61
N GLY A 453 -11.12 -19.12 5.14
CA GLY A 453 -10.05 -19.74 4.35
C GLY A 453 -9.34 -18.78 3.39
N GLU A 454 -8.24 -19.24 2.79
CA GLU A 454 -7.51 -18.50 1.77
C GLU A 454 -6.93 -19.49 0.74
N PRO A 455 -7.58 -19.66 -0.41
CA PRO A 455 -7.17 -20.61 -1.44
C PRO A 455 -5.73 -20.40 -1.91
N SER A 456 -5.27 -19.15 -1.98
CA SER A 456 -3.92 -18.83 -2.45
C SER A 456 -2.81 -19.27 -1.49
N LEU A 457 -3.14 -19.49 -0.22
CA LEU A 457 -2.25 -20.01 0.82
C LEU A 457 -2.51 -21.49 1.13
N GLY A 458 -3.43 -22.14 0.41
CA GLY A 458 -3.85 -23.51 0.69
C GLY A 458 -4.60 -23.68 2.02
N ILE A 459 -5.15 -22.60 2.59
CA ILE A 459 -5.92 -22.65 3.84
C ILE A 459 -7.38 -22.95 3.47
N PRO A 460 -7.92 -24.13 3.81
CA PRO A 460 -9.28 -24.48 3.45
C PRO A 460 -10.30 -23.65 4.25
N PRO A 461 -11.43 -23.23 3.64
CA PRO A 461 -12.50 -22.57 4.36
C PRO A 461 -13.21 -23.54 5.30
N LEU A 462 -13.39 -23.11 6.55
CA LEU A 462 -14.23 -23.81 7.53
C LEU A 462 -15.69 -23.34 7.43
N LEU A 463 -15.92 -22.08 7.06
CA LEU A 463 -17.24 -21.52 6.80
C LEU A 463 -17.42 -21.34 5.29
N LEU A 464 -18.41 -22.04 4.76
CA LEU A 464 -18.80 -21.97 3.36
C LEU A 464 -19.93 -20.94 3.21
N TYR A 465 -19.64 -19.82 2.58
CA TYR A 465 -20.63 -18.78 2.33
C TYR A 465 -21.55 -19.14 1.14
N PRO A 466 -22.76 -18.59 1.06
CA PRO A 466 -23.69 -18.88 -0.03
C PRO A 466 -23.08 -18.65 -1.42
N GLY A 467 -23.24 -19.60 -2.34
CA GLY A 467 -22.70 -19.49 -3.70
C GLY A 467 -21.20 -19.84 -3.84
N TRP A 468 -20.63 -20.54 -2.85
CA TRP A 468 -19.31 -21.18 -3.01
C TRP A 468 -19.34 -22.21 -4.15
N LYS A 469 -18.20 -22.37 -4.85
CA LYS A 469 -17.99 -23.44 -5.83
C LYS A 469 -16.64 -24.10 -5.58
N GLU A 470 -16.55 -25.38 -5.91
CA GLU A 470 -15.30 -26.12 -5.93
C GLU A 470 -14.89 -26.34 -7.38
N GLU A 471 -13.75 -25.78 -7.76
CA GLU A 471 -13.16 -25.94 -9.09
C GLU A 471 -11.76 -26.55 -8.92
N ASN A 472 -11.52 -27.70 -9.53
CA ASN A 472 -10.22 -28.41 -9.47
C ASN A 472 -9.69 -28.68 -8.04
N GLY A 473 -10.60 -28.95 -7.08
CA GLY A 473 -10.24 -29.17 -5.67
C GLY A 473 -9.93 -27.88 -4.88
N VAL A 474 -10.18 -26.71 -5.48
CA VAL A 474 -10.03 -25.40 -4.84
C VAL A 474 -11.40 -24.80 -4.59
N ILE A 475 -11.72 -24.54 -3.31
CA ILE A 475 -12.98 -23.91 -2.93
C ILE A 475 -12.86 -22.40 -3.13
N THR A 476 -13.65 -21.85 -4.06
CA THR A 476 -13.73 -20.41 -4.34
C THR A 476 -15.01 -19.83 -3.77
N GLN A 477 -14.86 -18.75 -3.00
CA GLN A 477 -15.97 -18.03 -2.38
C GLN A 477 -16.39 -16.84 -3.25
N TYR A 478 -17.61 -16.88 -3.79
CA TYR A 478 -18.16 -15.79 -4.60
C TYR A 478 -18.94 -14.75 -3.80
N PHE A 479 -19.33 -15.11 -2.58
CA PHE A 479 -19.92 -14.17 -1.65
C PHE A 479 -18.85 -13.21 -1.08
N PRO A 480 -19.18 -11.92 -0.84
CA PRO A 480 -18.23 -10.92 -0.35
C PRO A 480 -17.86 -11.14 1.12
N HIS A 481 -17.13 -12.21 1.40
CA HIS A 481 -16.78 -12.69 2.73
C HIS A 481 -15.79 -11.75 3.44
N ARG A 482 -14.87 -11.08 2.72
CA ARG A 482 -13.94 -10.11 3.33
C ARG A 482 -14.69 -8.88 3.81
N THR A 483 -15.60 -8.37 2.98
CA THR A 483 -16.48 -7.24 3.33
C THR A 483 -17.36 -7.59 4.53
N VAL A 484 -17.91 -8.80 4.60
CA VAL A 484 -18.68 -9.23 5.77
C VAL A 484 -17.80 -9.32 7.02
N SER A 485 -16.56 -9.82 6.91
CA SER A 485 -15.62 -9.82 8.04
C SER A 485 -15.33 -8.39 8.52
N MET A 486 -15.02 -7.48 7.60
CA MET A 486 -14.77 -6.07 7.88
C MET A 486 -15.97 -5.38 8.56
N LEU A 487 -17.18 -5.56 8.01
CA LEU A 487 -18.41 -4.98 8.58
C LEU A 487 -18.74 -5.57 9.94
N SER A 488 -18.56 -6.89 10.11
CA SER A 488 -18.77 -7.56 11.39
C SER A 488 -17.80 -7.06 12.45
N SER A 489 -16.53 -6.84 12.08
CA SER A 489 -15.53 -6.20 12.94
C SER A 489 -16.01 -4.81 13.36
N ALA A 490 -16.39 -3.94 12.42
CA ALA A 490 -16.89 -2.59 12.72
C ALA A 490 -18.13 -2.60 13.63
N ILE A 491 -19.12 -3.44 13.32
CA ILE A 491 -20.35 -3.58 14.12
C ILE A 491 -20.01 -4.06 15.53
N CYS A 492 -19.10 -5.03 15.67
CA CYS A 492 -18.66 -5.54 16.96
C CYS A 492 -17.96 -4.43 17.79
N VAL A 493 -17.08 -3.62 17.18
CA VAL A 493 -16.48 -2.46 17.86
C VAL A 493 -17.56 -1.54 18.42
N ILE A 494 -18.52 -1.14 17.58
CA ILE A 494 -19.56 -0.18 17.97
C ILE A 494 -20.47 -0.74 19.04
N THR A 495 -20.98 -1.96 18.84
CA THR A 495 -21.97 -2.59 19.73
C THR A 495 -21.36 -2.92 21.09
N VAL A 496 -20.19 -3.55 21.14
CA VAL A 496 -19.53 -3.88 22.41
C VAL A 496 -19.08 -2.60 23.12
N SER A 497 -18.51 -1.63 22.40
CA SER A 497 -18.15 -0.36 23.04
C SER A 497 -19.36 0.35 23.64
N TRP A 498 -20.49 0.37 22.94
CA TRP A 498 -21.73 0.97 23.44
C TRP A 498 -22.31 0.21 24.64
N LEU A 499 -22.36 -1.13 24.59
CA LEU A 499 -22.86 -1.96 25.68
C LEU A 499 -22.00 -1.82 26.94
N VAL A 500 -20.67 -1.77 26.79
CA VAL A 500 -19.74 -1.60 27.90
C VAL A 500 -19.86 -0.20 28.50
N ASP A 501 -19.94 0.84 27.66
CA ASP A 501 -20.17 2.23 28.11
C ASP A 501 -21.50 2.34 28.87
N LEU A 502 -22.57 1.73 28.37
CA LEU A 502 -23.86 1.67 29.05
C LEU A 502 -23.78 0.92 30.39
N GLY A 503 -23.06 -0.20 30.45
CA GLY A 503 -22.88 -1.00 31.66
C GLY A 503 -22.16 -0.24 32.78
N PHE A 504 -21.08 0.47 32.46
CA PHE A 504 -20.32 1.25 33.45
C PHE A 504 -21.01 2.58 33.80
N CYS A 505 -21.54 3.32 32.82
CA CYS A 505 -22.20 4.61 33.04
C CYS A 505 -23.50 4.48 33.85
N HIS A 506 -24.26 3.39 33.66
CA HIS A 506 -25.48 3.12 34.45
C HIS A 506 -25.21 2.31 35.73
N GLN A 507 -23.95 2.12 36.13
CA GLN A 507 -23.54 1.35 37.32
C GLN A 507 -24.10 -0.09 37.37
N LEU A 508 -24.40 -0.68 36.21
CA LEU A 508 -24.82 -2.08 36.11
C LEU A 508 -23.62 -3.02 36.31
N ILE A 509 -22.40 -2.54 36.03
CA ILE A 509 -21.14 -3.27 36.21
C ILE A 509 -20.30 -2.53 37.26
N PRO A 510 -19.80 -3.22 38.31
CA PRO A 510 -18.88 -2.63 39.26
C PRO A 510 -17.59 -2.13 38.59
N HIS A 511 -17.13 -0.92 38.94
CA HIS A 511 -15.88 -0.36 38.38
C HIS A 511 -14.64 -1.23 38.65
N SER A 512 -14.66 -2.06 39.69
CA SER A 512 -13.60 -3.06 39.95
C SER A 512 -13.39 -4.07 38.82
N TRP A 513 -14.34 -4.19 37.90
CA TRP A 513 -14.27 -5.08 36.74
C TRP A 513 -13.75 -4.37 35.49
N ASP A 514 -13.32 -3.11 35.59
CA ASP A 514 -12.62 -2.41 34.51
C ASP A 514 -11.15 -2.88 34.40
N LEU A 515 -10.96 -4.09 33.88
CA LEU A 515 -9.64 -4.74 33.69
C LEU A 515 -8.65 -3.93 32.84
N LEU A 516 -9.14 -3.05 31.97
CA LEU A 516 -8.35 -2.24 31.05
C LEU A 516 -8.22 -0.77 31.48
N GLY A 517 -8.81 -0.38 32.62
CA GLY A 517 -8.72 0.98 33.17
C GLY A 517 -9.34 2.09 32.29
N VAL A 518 -10.25 1.73 31.38
CA VAL A 518 -10.80 2.65 30.37
C VAL A 518 -11.71 3.72 30.98
N PHE A 519 -12.42 3.38 32.05
CA PHE A 519 -13.42 4.23 32.71
C PHE A 519 -12.92 4.83 34.02
N GLU A 520 -11.87 4.27 34.62
CA GLU A 520 -11.14 4.94 35.72
C GLU A 520 -10.44 6.22 35.22
N GLU A 521 -9.72 6.16 34.08
CA GLU A 521 -9.03 7.32 33.50
C GLU A 521 -9.99 8.46 33.10
N ARG A 522 -11.21 8.14 32.62
CA ARG A 522 -12.23 9.16 32.28
C ARG A 522 -12.68 9.98 33.48
N LYS A 523 -12.75 9.35 34.65
CA LYS A 523 -13.19 9.99 35.89
C LYS A 523 -12.14 10.97 36.42
N GLU A 524 -10.86 10.64 36.29
CA GLU A 524 -9.76 11.54 36.67
C GLU A 524 -9.71 12.78 35.75
N ALA A 525 -9.93 12.61 34.44
CA ALA A 525 -9.99 13.72 33.50
C ALA A 525 -11.19 14.67 33.73
N GLU A 526 -12.37 14.15 34.11
CA GLU A 526 -13.52 14.98 34.48
C GLU A 526 -13.34 15.70 35.84
N VAL A 527 -12.55 15.13 36.76
CA VAL A 527 -12.24 15.75 38.06
C VAL A 527 -11.20 16.88 37.93
N GLU A 528 -10.27 16.80 36.97
CA GLU A 528 -9.33 17.89 36.66
C GLU A 528 -9.99 19.10 35.94
N GLU A 529 -11.14 18.92 35.27
CA GLU A 529 -11.87 19.99 34.57
C GLU A 529 -12.74 20.86 35.49
N VAL A 530 -12.81 20.60 36.81
CA VAL A 530 -13.55 21.47 37.75
C VAL A 530 -12.75 22.77 37.96
N PRO A 531 -13.23 23.96 37.53
CA PRO A 531 -12.49 25.19 37.71
C PRO A 531 -12.45 25.57 39.18
N VAL A 532 -11.26 25.70 39.74
CA VAL A 532 -11.04 26.39 41.01
C VAL A 532 -11.58 27.83 40.85
N PRO A 533 -12.45 28.33 41.74
CA PRO A 533 -12.98 29.69 41.59
C PRO A 533 -11.83 30.69 41.76
N HIS A 534 -11.55 31.48 40.73
CA HIS A 534 -10.69 32.65 40.83
C HIS A 534 -11.38 33.69 41.72
N GLU A 535 -10.88 33.88 42.94
CA GLU A 535 -11.19 35.06 43.74
C GLU A 535 -10.66 36.31 43.02
N GLU A 536 -11.58 37.21 42.67
CA GLU A 536 -11.30 38.58 42.24
C GLU A 536 -10.52 39.33 43.33
N LYS A 537 -9.23 39.57 43.10
CA LYS A 537 -8.53 40.68 43.77
C LYS A 537 -8.55 41.90 42.86
N SER A 538 -9.47 42.81 43.18
CA SER A 538 -9.40 44.21 42.80
C SER A 538 -8.05 44.82 43.23
N SER A 539 -7.28 45.39 42.31
CA SER A 539 -6.28 46.42 42.66
C SER A 539 -6.45 47.63 41.75
N ILE A 540 -7.03 48.65 42.37
CA ILE A 540 -7.16 50.03 41.92
C ILE A 540 -5.79 50.72 42.00
N LEU A 541 -5.48 51.54 40.98
CA LEU A 541 -4.55 52.71 40.94
C LEU A 541 -3.24 52.67 41.76
N ASN A 542 -2.09 52.84 41.08
CA ASN A 542 -1.40 54.14 41.15
C ASN A 542 -0.23 54.27 40.15
N THR A 543 -0.29 55.37 39.42
CA THR A 543 0.82 56.07 38.80
C THR A 543 1.78 56.62 39.88
N LYS A 544 3.10 56.52 39.66
CA LYS A 544 4.07 57.63 39.74
C LYS A 544 5.54 57.17 39.67
N PHE A 545 6.29 58.01 38.95
CA PHE A 545 7.74 58.13 38.74
C PHE A 545 8.42 57.19 37.75
#